data_AF-A0A448MK04-F1
#
_entry.id   AF-A0A448MK04-F1
#
_cell.length_a   1.000
_cell.length_b   1.000
_cell.length_c   1.000
_cell.angle_alpha   90.00
_cell.angle_beta   90.00
_cell.angle_gamma   90.00
#
_symmetry.space_group_name_H-M   'P 1'
#
loop_
_entity.id
_entity.type
_entity.pdbx_description
1 polymer ?
#
loop_
_entity_poly.entity_id
_entity_poly.type
_entity_poly.pdbx_seq_one_letter_code
_entity_poly.pdbx_strand_id
1 'polypeptide(L)' 'MAKYIARFYCLVEAVVEAESNEQVLEKCDLNTFDINNLPHKIVEIDDVVEVEEV' A
#
# COMPACT_ATOMS: atom_id res chain seq x y z
N MET A 1 7.24 6.16 -16.10
CA MET A 1 6.74 6.67 -14.80
C MET A 1 7.81 6.47 -13.76
N ALA A 2 7.91 7.37 -12.78
CA ALA A 2 8.83 7.19 -11.66
C ALA A 2 8.27 6.15 -10.69
N LYS A 3 9.14 5.49 -9.94
CA LYS A 3 8.77 4.55 -8.89
C LYS A 3 8.83 5.26 -7.54
N TYR A 4 7.78 5.12 -6.76
CA TYR A 4 7.62 5.67 -5.43
C TYR A 4 7.43 4.53 -4.43
N ILE A 5 7.86 4.77 -3.19
CA ILE A 5 7.54 3.89 -2.06
C ILE A 5 6.45 4.59 -1.25
N ALA A 6 5.24 4.04 -1.30
CA ALA A 6 4.16 4.41 -0.40
C ALA A 6 4.28 3.57 0.88
N ARG A 7 4.17 4.21 2.04
CA ARG A 7 4.26 3.55 3.36
C ARG A 7 2.95 3.69 4.10
N PHE A 8 2.31 2.58 4.42
CA PHE A 8 1.07 2.54 5.21
C PHE A 8 1.41 2.26 6.65
N TYR A 9 1.27 3.26 7.51
CA TYR A 9 1.61 3.20 8.94
C TYR A 9 3.01 2.65 9.25
N CYS A 10 3.95 2.74 8.30
CA CYS A 10 5.27 2.08 8.36
C CYS A 10 5.24 0.55 8.47
N LEU A 11 4.08 -0.10 8.38
CA LEU A 11 3.93 -1.56 8.48
C LEU A 11 3.89 -2.23 7.11
N VAL A 12 3.46 -1.51 6.07
CA VAL A 12 3.39 -1.99 4.69
C VAL A 12 4.05 -1.00 3.76
N GLU A 13 4.92 -1.49 2.88
CA GLU A 13 5.49 -0.71 1.78
C GLU A 13 4.93 -1.21 0.45
N ALA A 14 4.42 -0.31 -0.39
CA ALA A 14 4.02 -0.61 -1.76
C ALA A 14 4.84 0.19 -2.78
N VAL A 15 5.19 -0.46 -3.88
CA VAL A 15 5.87 0.19 -5.01
C VAL A 15 4.80 0.72 -5.97
N VAL A 16 4.74 2.05 -6.09
CA VAL A 16 3.75 2.74 -6.93
C VAL A 16 4.44 3.40 -8.12
N GLU A 17 3.98 3.11 -9.32
CA GLU A 17 4.38 3.82 -10.53
C GLU A 17 3.45 5.01 -10.78
N ALA A 18 4.01 6.22 -10.81
CA ALA A 18 3.28 7.47 -10.94
C ALA A 18 4.10 8.57 -11.63
N GLU A 19 3.44 9.68 -11.96
CA GLU A 19 4.03 10.89 -12.55
C GLU A 19 4.33 11.97 -11.50
N SER A 20 3.60 11.98 -10.38
CA SER A 20 3.81 12.90 -9.26
C SER A 20 3.52 12.23 -7.92
N ASN A 21 3.94 12.88 -6.83
CA ASN A 21 3.58 12.44 -5.49
C ASN A 21 2.07 12.54 -5.22
N GLU A 22 1.36 13.53 -5.79
CA GLU A 22 -0.09 13.62 -5.63
C GLU A 22 -0.78 12.39 -6.21
N GLN A 23 -0.35 11.95 -7.40
CA GLN A 23 -0.92 10.76 -8.04
C GLN A 23 -0.64 9.48 -7.24
N VAL A 24 0.46 9.41 -6.48
CA VAL A 24 0.72 8.28 -5.57
C VAL A 24 -0.34 8.23 -4.47
N LEU A 25 -0.71 9.36 -3.89
CA LEU A 25 -1.72 9.44 -2.84
C LEU A 25 -3.10 9.04 -3.37
N GLU A 26 -3.47 9.47 -4.58
CA GLU A 26 -4.71 9.05 -5.24
C GLU A 26 -4.76 7.53 -5.46
N LYS A 27 -3.67 6.92 -5.93
CA LYS A 27 -3.57 5.46 -6.11
C LYS A 27 -3.53 4.66 -4.79
N CYS A 28 -3.39 5.34 -3.65
CA CYS A 28 -3.45 4.74 -2.33
C CYS A 28 -4.84 4.89 -1.67
N ASP A 29 -5.79 5.55 -2.34
CA ASP A 29 -7.18 5.64 -1.90
C ASP A 29 -7.98 4.41 -2.37
N LEU A 30 -8.39 3.57 -1.40
CA LEU A 30 -9.16 2.35 -1.65
C LEU A 30 -10.51 2.61 -2.34
N ASN A 31 -11.05 3.83 -2.25
CA ASN A 31 -12.30 4.17 -2.92
C ASN A 31 -12.13 4.31 -4.44
N THR A 32 -10.92 4.60 -4.90
CA THR A 32 -10.63 4.89 -6.31
C THR A 32 -9.66 3.88 -6.93
N PHE A 33 -8.94 3.12 -6.11
CA PHE A 33 -7.92 2.20 -6.56
C PHE A 33 -7.83 0.95 -5.67
N ASP A 34 -7.84 -0.23 -6.29
CA ASP A 34 -7.63 -1.49 -5.56
C ASP A 34 -6.14 -1.72 -5.29
N ILE A 35 -5.73 -1.34 -4.08
CA ILE A 35 -4.33 -1.38 -3.63
C ILE A 35 -3.76 -2.80 -3.57
N ASN A 36 -4.60 -3.82 -3.49
CA ASN A 36 -4.17 -5.22 -3.43
C ASN A 36 -3.50 -5.67 -4.73
N ASN A 37 -3.75 -4.96 -5.84
CA ASN A 37 -3.12 -5.21 -7.13
C ASN A 37 -1.69 -4.64 -7.23
N LEU A 38 -1.25 -3.86 -6.24
CA LEU A 38 0.13 -3.35 -6.21
C LEU A 38 1.06 -4.33 -5.53
N PRO A 39 2.31 -4.48 -6.01
CA PRO A 39 3.35 -5.17 -5.26
C PRO A 39 3.57 -4.48 -3.92
N HIS A 40 3.24 -5.18 -2.84
CA HIS A 40 3.40 -4.69 -1.47
C HIS A 40 4.12 -5.72 -0.62
N LYS A 41 4.80 -5.22 0.41
CA LYS A 41 5.50 -6.02 1.40
C LYS A 41 5.10 -5.55 2.79
N ILE A 42 4.63 -6.49 3.62
CA ILE A 42 4.54 -6.27 5.06
C ILE A 42 5.98 -6.22 5.59
N VAL A 43 6.36 -5.08 6.15
CA VAL A 43 7.68 -4.83 6.72
C VAL A 43 7.70 -5.03 8.24
N GLU A 44 6.55 -4.86 8.89
CA GLU A 44 6.38 -5.04 10.33
C GLU A 44 4.93 -5.45 10.64
N ILE A 45 4.73 -6.18 11.74
CA ILE A 45 3.42 -6.54 12.29
C ILE A 45 3.37 -5.95 13.70
N ASP A 46 2.41 -5.06 13.93
CA ASP A 46 2.22 -4.41 15.24
C ASP A 46 1.41 -5.32 16.19
N ASP A 47 0.27 -5.85 15.73
CA ASP A 47 -0.55 -6.80 16.49
C ASP A 47 -1.36 -7.75 15.56
N VAL A 48 -1.78 -8.90 16.10
CA VAL A 48 -2.68 -9.85 15.45
C VAL A 48 -3.99 -9.89 16.23
N VAL A 49 -5.01 -9.19 15.72
CA VAL A 49 -6.25 -8.93 16.47
C VAL A 49 -7.35 -9.96 16.25
N GLU A 50 -7.35 -10.68 15.13
CA GLU A 50 -8.42 -11.60 14.74
C GLU A 50 -7.88 -12.68 13.78
N VAL A 51 -8.45 -13.88 13.84
CA VAL A 51 -8.12 -15.02 12.97
C VAL A 51 -9.40 -15.82 12.68
N GLU A 52 -9.57 -16.25 11.43
CA GLU A 52 -10.65 -17.15 11.00
C GLU A 52 -10.11 -18.30 10.14
N GLU A 53 -10.86 -19.41 10.07
CA GLU A 53 -10.53 -20.57 9.21
C GLU A 53 -11.11 -20.37 7.80
N VAL A 54 -10.32 -20.68 6.77
CA VAL A 54 -10.62 -20.41 5.35
C VAL A 54 -11.00 -21.68 4.59
#